data_AF-A0A8T0FEB6-F1
#
_entry.id   AF-A0A8T0FEB6-F1
#
_cell.length_a   1.000
_cell.length_b   1.000
_cell.length_c   1.000
_cell.angle_alpha   90.00
_cell.angle_beta   90.00
_cell.angle_gamma   90.00
#
_symmetry.space_group_name_H-M   'P 1'
#
loop_
_entity.id
_entity.type
_entity.pdbx_description
1 polymer ?
#
loop_
_entity_poly.entity_id
_entity_poly.type
_entity_poly.pdbx_seq_one_letter_code
_entity_poly.pdbx_strand_id
1 'polypeptide(L)'
;MPDKLPKSANIVPQSCDTFVALPPATALNCVVFGKNSDRPKGEVQEVVYFPSENHPSGSKVQCTYISIDQVEHTHAVILSKPAWMWGAEMGANDANVCIGNEAVWTKLCGDDDLEERLLGMDLVRLGLERASTAREAVDVITSLLEEHGQGGPCSDTKPDFSYHNSFLIADRKEAWVLETAGRLWAAEHVTSGCRNISNCLTIETKIDLMSKDLKEHAQSNGFWDGQGDLNFAAAYGKENESATSRFERGKELLNKFAASGEFGTLSMFEILRDCEGGICRGLDHEFPTAASQVSSLPHPDSQHSSCHWFTGTPDTAHSVFKPFVFCSTNRISKHIVSPTYPDNEDPAKVKPRFQKQVDRAHTLYNKHQKAYPLITSDNPKGQEIISVLRRLETQCVKDMESFVENFTADKAKEVEDIFKDLVESEMKFYYIK
;
A
#
# COMPACT_ATOMS: atom_id res chain seq x y z
N MET A 1 -32.72 20.21 27.02
CA MET A 1 -31.50 19.45 26.72
C MET A 1 -31.80 18.65 25.47
N PRO A 2 -31.21 18.93 24.31
CA PRO A 2 -31.38 18.06 23.17
C PRO A 2 -30.43 16.87 23.34
N ASP A 3 -31.01 15.68 23.24
CA ASP A 3 -30.31 14.41 23.24
C ASP A 3 -29.12 14.43 22.28
N LYS A 4 -27.93 14.18 22.83
CA LYS A 4 -26.76 13.88 22.01
C LYS A 4 -27.08 12.58 21.26
N LEU A 5 -27.31 12.71 19.96
CA LEU A 5 -27.20 11.59 19.02
C LEU A 5 -25.95 10.77 19.36
N PRO A 6 -26.02 9.43 19.34
CA PRO A 6 -24.84 8.61 19.60
C PRO A 6 -23.71 9.04 18.64
N LYS A 7 -22.53 9.35 19.20
CA LYS A 7 -21.30 9.53 18.45
C LYS A 7 -21.19 8.34 17.48
N SER A 8 -20.95 8.65 16.21
CA SER A 8 -20.92 7.77 15.04
C SER A 8 -20.62 6.31 15.37
N ALA A 9 -21.49 5.41 14.88
CA ALA A 9 -21.20 3.99 14.84
C ALA A 9 -19.79 3.78 14.28
N ASN A 10 -18.93 3.12 15.06
CA ASN A 10 -17.60 2.68 14.67
C ASN A 10 -17.68 2.01 13.30
N ILE A 11 -17.34 2.73 12.22
CA ILE A 11 -17.15 2.11 10.91
C ILE A 11 -15.84 1.35 11.01
N VAL A 12 -15.95 0.10 11.44
CA VAL A 12 -14.85 -0.86 11.42
C VAL A 12 -14.36 -0.97 9.98
N PRO A 13 -13.05 -0.94 9.73
CA PRO A 13 -12.52 -1.05 8.38
C PRO A 13 -12.92 -2.39 7.82
N GLN A 14 -13.23 -2.38 6.54
CA GLN A 14 -13.44 -3.61 5.81
C GLN A 14 -12.30 -3.85 4.81
N SER A 15 -11.21 -3.08 4.82
CA SER A 15 -10.52 -2.75 3.57
C SER A 15 -9.00 -2.54 3.57
N CYS A 16 -8.34 -3.17 2.58
CA CYS A 16 -6.91 -3.38 2.30
C CYS A 16 -6.44 -4.83 2.57
N ASP A 17 -5.67 -5.38 1.62
CA ASP A 17 -4.90 -6.61 1.81
C ASP A 17 -3.51 -6.43 1.21
N THR A 18 -2.50 -6.91 1.93
CA THR A 18 -1.12 -7.00 1.45
C THR A 18 -0.60 -8.43 1.59
N PHE A 19 0.15 -8.87 0.58
CA PHE A 19 0.60 -10.24 0.39
C PHE A 19 2.09 -10.29 0.07
N VAL A 20 2.75 -11.34 0.52
CA VAL A 20 4.11 -11.68 0.09
C VAL A 20 4.24 -13.19 -0.10
N ALA A 21 4.95 -13.58 -1.16
CA ALA A 21 5.43 -14.93 -1.39
C ALA A 21 6.95 -14.88 -1.56
N LEU A 22 7.66 -15.71 -0.80
CA LEU A 22 9.11 -15.82 -0.80
C LEU A 22 9.53 -17.17 -1.40
N PRO A 23 10.76 -17.29 -1.91
CA PRO A 23 11.32 -18.58 -2.29
C PRO A 23 11.27 -19.59 -1.13
N PRO A 24 11.15 -20.90 -1.41
CA PRO A 24 11.13 -21.54 -2.74
C PRO A 24 9.72 -21.63 -3.37
N ALA A 25 8.72 -20.92 -2.83
CA ALA A 25 7.35 -20.99 -3.34
C ALA A 25 7.15 -20.25 -4.69
N THR A 26 8.12 -19.44 -5.09
CA THR A 26 8.03 -18.51 -6.20
C THR A 26 8.84 -18.95 -7.41
N ALA A 27 8.33 -18.59 -8.60
CA ALA A 27 9.07 -18.67 -9.83
C ALA A 27 10.32 -17.77 -9.77
N LEU A 28 11.35 -18.11 -10.55
CA LEU A 28 12.57 -17.31 -10.72
C LEU A 28 13.33 -16.96 -9.41
N ASN A 29 13.03 -17.67 -8.30
CA ASN A 29 13.64 -17.41 -7.00
C ASN A 29 13.50 -15.93 -6.56
N CYS A 30 12.35 -15.31 -6.84
CA CYS A 30 12.07 -13.91 -6.48
C CYS A 30 11.15 -13.81 -5.25
N VAL A 31 11.19 -12.68 -4.56
CA VAL A 31 10.13 -12.29 -3.61
C VAL A 31 9.04 -11.57 -4.40
N VAL A 32 7.79 -12.03 -4.30
CA VAL A 32 6.63 -11.40 -4.94
C VAL A 32 5.79 -10.73 -3.87
N PHE A 33 5.66 -9.41 -3.95
CA PHE A 33 4.86 -8.57 -3.06
C PHE A 33 3.62 -8.07 -3.80
N GLY A 34 2.48 -7.96 -3.12
CA GLY A 34 1.26 -7.39 -3.71
C GLY A 34 0.40 -6.67 -2.68
N LYS A 35 -0.22 -5.56 -3.05
CA LYS A 35 -1.15 -4.80 -2.20
C LYS A 35 -2.36 -4.32 -2.99
N ASN A 36 -3.55 -4.45 -2.41
CA ASN A 36 -4.71 -3.62 -2.74
C ASN A 36 -4.87 -2.53 -1.67
N SER A 37 -4.99 -1.28 -2.11
CA SER A 37 -5.36 -0.18 -1.23
C SER A 37 -6.82 0.18 -1.46
N ASP A 38 -7.62 -0.04 -0.43
CA ASP A 38 -9.04 0.27 -0.44
C ASP A 38 -9.28 1.56 0.35
N ARG A 39 -9.99 2.51 -0.27
CA ARG A 39 -10.14 3.87 0.26
C ARG A 39 -11.58 4.33 0.17
N PRO A 40 -12.04 5.27 1.04
CA PRO A 40 -13.33 5.92 0.89
C PRO A 40 -13.68 6.26 -0.57
N LYS A 41 -14.89 5.92 -0.98
CA LYS A 41 -15.37 6.11 -2.34
C LYS A 41 -15.14 7.54 -2.84
N GLY A 42 -14.49 7.64 -4.00
CA GLY A 42 -14.15 8.91 -4.64
C GLY A 42 -12.77 9.44 -4.27
N GLU A 43 -12.08 8.85 -3.30
CA GLU A 43 -10.70 9.20 -2.97
C GLU A 43 -9.75 8.69 -4.07
N VAL A 44 -9.07 9.64 -4.72
CA VAL A 44 -8.18 9.36 -5.85
C VAL A 44 -6.81 8.96 -5.34
N GLN A 45 -6.22 7.91 -5.93
CA GLN A 45 -4.81 7.60 -5.77
C GLN A 45 -4.00 7.92 -7.02
N GLU A 46 -2.84 8.49 -6.81
CA GLU A 46 -1.85 8.80 -7.83
C GLU A 46 -0.72 7.78 -7.79
N VAL A 47 -0.02 7.60 -8.90
CA VAL A 47 1.25 6.88 -8.94
C VAL A 47 2.37 7.86 -9.29
N VAL A 48 3.25 8.14 -8.33
CA VAL A 48 4.25 9.21 -8.43
C VAL A 48 5.66 8.70 -8.13
N TYR A 49 6.63 9.22 -8.88
CA TYR A 49 8.05 8.93 -8.74
C TYR A 49 8.76 10.14 -8.16
N PHE A 50 9.59 9.92 -7.14
CA PHE A 50 10.51 10.90 -6.59
C PHE A 50 11.94 10.36 -6.71
N PRO A 51 12.88 11.11 -7.32
CA PRO A 51 14.27 10.69 -7.41
C PRO A 51 14.96 10.74 -6.03
N SER A 52 16.09 10.04 -5.91
CA SER A 52 16.94 10.15 -4.73
C SER A 52 17.45 11.59 -4.56
N GLU A 53 17.53 12.07 -3.33
CA GLU A 53 17.91 13.46 -3.05
C GLU A 53 18.82 13.55 -1.82
N ASN A 54 19.72 14.54 -1.82
CA ASN A 54 20.52 14.90 -0.65
C ASN A 54 19.95 16.17 -0.03
N HIS A 55 19.75 16.16 1.27
CA HIS A 55 19.15 17.25 2.03
C HIS A 55 20.19 17.93 2.93
N PRO A 56 20.11 19.25 3.15
CA PRO A 56 20.98 19.93 4.10
C PRO A 56 20.83 19.37 5.52
N SER A 57 21.94 19.23 6.25
CA SER A 57 21.94 18.84 7.66
C SER A 57 21.03 19.74 8.50
N GLY A 58 20.19 19.14 9.34
CA GLY A 58 19.24 19.85 10.20
C GLY A 58 18.01 20.42 9.48
N SER A 59 17.82 20.09 8.21
CA SER A 59 16.58 20.40 7.49
C SER A 59 15.39 19.59 8.03
N LYS A 60 14.18 20.02 7.67
CA LYS A 60 12.93 19.37 8.05
C LYS A 60 12.12 18.98 6.83
N VAL A 61 11.29 17.96 6.97
CA VAL A 61 10.32 17.54 5.98
C VAL A 61 8.91 17.73 6.52
N GLN A 62 8.07 18.44 5.77
CA GLN A 62 6.64 18.54 6.06
C GLN A 62 5.95 17.27 5.56
N CYS A 63 5.52 16.42 6.50
CA CYS A 63 4.67 15.26 6.22
C CYS A 63 3.20 15.69 6.06
N THR A 64 2.25 14.77 6.16
CA THR A 64 0.83 15.12 5.94
C THR A 64 0.35 16.16 6.94
N TYR A 65 0.67 15.99 8.23
CA TYR A 65 0.21 16.91 9.27
C TYR A 65 1.30 17.65 10.02
N ILE A 66 2.41 17.00 10.31
CA ILE A 66 3.50 17.56 11.10
C ILE A 66 4.80 17.67 10.30
N SER A 67 5.70 18.53 10.76
CA SER A 67 7.08 18.57 10.28
C SER A 67 7.98 17.76 11.22
N ILE A 68 8.82 16.92 10.65
CA ILE A 68 9.84 16.14 11.38
C ILE A 68 11.24 16.43 10.82
N ASP A 69 12.26 15.97 11.52
CA ASP A 69 13.64 16.13 11.06
C ASP A 69 13.89 15.26 9.82
N GLN A 70 14.61 15.83 8.84
CA GLN A 70 14.94 15.18 7.59
C GLN A 70 16.30 14.48 7.66
N VAL A 71 16.43 13.34 6.97
CA VAL A 71 17.71 12.63 6.84
C VAL A 71 18.55 13.23 5.71
N GLU A 72 19.87 13.06 5.77
CA GLU A 72 20.79 13.64 4.77
C GLU A 72 20.58 13.08 3.35
N HIS A 73 20.15 11.83 3.23
CA HIS A 73 19.93 11.18 1.94
C HIS A 73 18.60 10.41 1.93
N THR A 74 17.85 10.56 0.85
CA THR A 74 16.64 9.77 0.59
C THR A 74 16.78 8.96 -0.69
N HIS A 75 16.35 7.70 -0.66
CA HIS A 75 16.23 6.81 -1.80
C HIS A 75 15.24 7.33 -2.85
N ALA A 76 15.42 6.95 -4.12
CA ALA A 76 14.37 7.15 -5.10
C ALA A 76 13.18 6.22 -4.79
N VAL A 77 11.96 6.73 -4.95
CA VAL A 77 10.74 5.98 -4.63
C VAL A 77 9.69 6.09 -5.72
N ILE A 78 8.94 5.01 -5.93
CA ILE A 78 7.69 4.97 -6.71
C ILE A 78 6.56 4.65 -5.74
N LEU A 79 5.56 5.52 -5.67
CA LEU A 79 4.52 5.50 -4.64
C LEU A 79 3.14 5.44 -5.27
N SER A 80 2.24 4.61 -4.74
CA SER A 80 0.80 4.77 -4.88
C SER A 80 0.26 5.47 -3.64
N LYS A 81 -0.32 6.66 -3.81
CA LYS A 81 -0.74 7.50 -2.68
C LYS A 81 -2.08 8.20 -2.90
N PRO A 82 -2.91 8.37 -1.85
CA PRO A 82 -4.07 9.26 -1.90
C PRO A 82 -3.66 10.69 -2.24
N ALA A 83 -4.41 11.33 -3.14
CA ALA A 83 -4.00 12.59 -3.78
C ALA A 83 -3.91 13.80 -2.83
N TRP A 84 -4.51 13.73 -1.64
CA TRP A 84 -4.54 14.83 -0.67
C TRP A 84 -3.41 14.80 0.36
N MET A 85 -2.78 13.65 0.58
CA MET A 85 -1.78 13.47 1.65
C MET A 85 -0.34 13.50 1.12
N TRP A 86 0.65 13.58 2.01
CA TRP A 86 2.07 13.51 1.64
C TRP A 86 2.59 12.06 1.59
N GLY A 87 2.13 11.24 2.54
CA GLY A 87 2.46 9.81 2.64
C GLY A 87 1.91 8.95 1.51
N ALA A 88 2.12 7.64 1.61
CA ALA A 88 1.72 6.66 0.61
C ALA A 88 1.02 5.45 1.23
N GLU A 89 0.17 4.81 0.45
CA GLU A 89 -0.44 3.52 0.81
C GLU A 89 0.54 2.39 0.53
N MET A 90 1.32 2.51 -0.54
CA MET A 90 2.30 1.51 -0.94
C MET A 90 3.34 2.10 -1.86
N GLY A 91 4.45 1.41 -1.98
CA GLY A 91 5.46 1.75 -2.97
C GLY A 91 6.63 0.80 -2.97
N ALA A 92 7.65 1.21 -3.70
CA ALA A 92 8.96 0.59 -3.69
C ALA A 92 10.05 1.67 -3.78
N ASN A 93 11.27 1.30 -3.40
CA ASN A 93 12.44 2.17 -3.56
C ASN A 93 13.53 1.53 -4.44
N ASP A 94 14.51 2.34 -4.82
CA ASP A 94 15.67 1.92 -5.64
C ASP A 94 16.62 0.95 -4.92
N ALA A 95 16.47 0.76 -3.61
CA ALA A 95 17.14 -0.27 -2.82
C ALA A 95 16.38 -1.62 -2.79
N ASN A 96 15.26 -1.74 -3.52
CA ASN A 96 14.42 -2.95 -3.62
C ASN A 96 13.62 -3.26 -2.36
N VAL A 97 13.29 -2.25 -1.56
CA VAL A 97 12.33 -2.37 -0.46
C VAL A 97 10.93 -2.05 -0.98
N CYS A 98 9.95 -2.88 -0.62
CA CYS A 98 8.52 -2.65 -0.83
C CYS A 98 7.82 -2.54 0.51
N ILE A 99 6.87 -1.61 0.63
CA ILE A 99 6.06 -1.43 1.84
C ILE A 99 4.60 -1.25 1.45
N GLY A 100 3.71 -1.92 2.18
CA GLY A 100 2.27 -1.69 2.18
C GLY A 100 1.76 -1.60 3.61
N ASN A 101 0.58 -0.98 3.79
CA ASN A 101 -0.06 -0.83 5.11
C ASN A 101 -1.57 -1.11 5.12
N GLU A 102 -2.08 -1.41 6.31
CA GLU A 102 -3.48 -1.69 6.58
C GLU A 102 -3.93 -0.83 7.75
N ALA A 103 -5.18 -0.42 7.68
CA ALA A 103 -5.84 0.23 8.81
C ALA A 103 -6.29 -0.85 9.81
N VAL A 104 -5.89 -0.73 11.08
CA VAL A 104 -6.27 -1.64 12.17
C VAL A 104 -6.81 -0.87 13.37
N TRP A 105 -7.81 -1.44 14.03
CA TRP A 105 -8.45 -0.84 15.21
C TRP A 105 -8.12 -1.70 16.40
N THR A 106 -7.27 -1.17 17.27
CA THR A 106 -6.79 -1.86 18.45
C THR A 106 -7.62 -1.48 19.68
N LYS A 107 -7.41 -2.19 20.78
CA LYS A 107 -7.94 -1.82 22.11
C LYS A 107 -7.45 -0.44 22.58
N LEU A 108 -6.37 0.08 22.00
CA LEU A 108 -5.82 1.39 22.32
C LEU A 108 -6.36 2.52 21.46
N CYS A 109 -7.19 2.24 20.44
CA CYS A 109 -7.78 3.32 19.65
C CYS A 109 -8.77 4.16 20.48
N GLY A 110 -8.69 5.48 20.35
CA GLY A 110 -9.45 6.45 21.13
C GLY A 110 -9.65 7.81 20.45
N ASP A 111 -10.36 8.74 21.11
CA ASP A 111 -10.62 10.09 20.60
C ASP A 111 -9.33 10.89 20.33
N ASP A 112 -8.22 10.55 21.00
CA ASP A 112 -6.89 11.16 20.85
C ASP A 112 -6.15 10.72 19.57
N ASP A 113 -6.64 9.68 18.86
CA ASP A 113 -6.13 9.31 17.54
C ASP A 113 -6.51 10.34 16.46
N LEU A 114 -7.41 11.29 16.74
CA LEU A 114 -7.71 12.41 15.84
C LEU A 114 -6.70 13.56 15.96
N GLU A 115 -5.82 13.54 16.95
CA GLU A 115 -4.73 14.52 17.05
C GLU A 115 -3.75 14.33 15.89
N GLU A 116 -3.45 15.43 15.19
CA GLU A 116 -2.51 15.47 14.07
C GLU A 116 -1.10 15.02 14.49
N ARG A 117 -0.68 13.84 14.02
CA ARG A 117 0.67 13.27 14.16
C ARG A 117 1.16 12.77 12.80
N LEU A 118 2.13 11.86 12.75
CA LEU A 118 2.39 11.11 11.52
C LEU A 118 1.20 10.19 11.23
N LEU A 119 0.82 10.09 9.97
CA LEU A 119 -0.09 9.01 9.54
C LEU A 119 0.71 7.73 9.29
N GLY A 120 0.06 6.56 9.36
CA GLY A 120 0.71 5.33 8.90
C GLY A 120 1.20 5.41 7.46
N MET A 121 0.48 6.13 6.60
CA MET A 121 0.89 6.39 5.23
C MET A 121 2.15 7.27 5.15
N ASP A 122 2.34 8.20 6.09
CA ASP A 122 3.60 8.95 6.19
C ASP A 122 4.74 7.99 6.57
N LEU A 123 4.50 7.07 7.51
CA LEU A 123 5.47 6.05 7.91
C LEU A 123 5.86 5.11 6.75
N VAL A 124 4.91 4.73 5.88
CA VAL A 124 5.21 3.97 4.64
C VAL A 124 6.23 4.72 3.79
N ARG A 125 5.96 5.99 3.49
CA ARG A 125 6.85 6.80 2.63
C ARG A 125 8.20 7.03 3.29
N LEU A 126 8.22 7.36 4.59
CA LEU A 126 9.46 7.57 5.34
C LEU A 126 10.29 6.30 5.41
N GLY A 127 9.67 5.13 5.59
CA GLY A 127 10.34 3.84 5.53
C GLY A 127 11.00 3.59 4.17
N LEU A 128 10.27 3.84 3.08
CA LEU A 128 10.79 3.69 1.72
C LEU A 128 11.90 4.69 1.39
N GLU A 129 11.79 5.94 1.79
CA GLU A 129 12.79 6.97 1.50
C GLU A 129 14.07 6.78 2.32
N ARG A 130 14.02 6.13 3.49
CA ARG A 130 15.13 6.12 4.47
C ARG A 130 15.80 4.76 4.67
N ALA A 131 15.29 3.68 4.10
CA ALA A 131 15.80 2.32 4.33
C ALA A 131 16.33 1.64 3.07
N SER A 132 17.42 0.89 3.20
CA SER A 132 17.98 0.05 2.14
C SER A 132 17.59 -1.43 2.24
N THR A 133 16.98 -1.86 3.36
CA THR A 133 16.50 -3.23 3.59
C THR A 133 15.15 -3.24 4.30
N ALA A 134 14.45 -4.38 4.26
CA ALA A 134 13.18 -4.55 4.98
C ALA A 134 13.38 -4.40 6.50
N ARG A 135 14.48 -4.92 7.04
CA ARG A 135 14.86 -4.77 8.45
C ARG A 135 15.05 -3.30 8.84
N GLU A 136 15.82 -2.55 8.05
CA GLU A 136 16.03 -1.11 8.28
C GLU A 136 14.72 -0.33 8.19
N ALA A 137 13.81 -0.70 7.29
CA ALA A 137 12.50 -0.06 7.19
C ALA A 137 11.66 -0.27 8.47
N VAL A 138 11.73 -1.45 9.09
CA VAL A 138 11.11 -1.69 10.42
C VAL A 138 11.73 -0.76 11.46
N ASP A 139 13.07 -0.63 11.50
CA ASP A 139 13.75 0.27 12.45
C ASP A 139 13.35 1.74 12.26
N VAL A 140 13.28 2.21 11.00
CA VAL A 140 12.83 3.56 10.67
C VAL A 140 11.39 3.80 11.13
N ILE A 141 10.46 2.91 10.76
CA ILE A 141 9.03 3.08 11.07
C ILE A 141 8.80 3.07 12.57
N THR A 142 9.41 2.12 13.29
CA THR A 142 9.23 1.97 14.73
C THR A 142 9.84 3.13 15.50
N SER A 143 11.03 3.61 15.12
CA SER A 143 11.65 4.79 15.75
C SER A 143 10.79 6.04 15.58
N LEU A 144 10.26 6.27 14.36
CA LEU A 144 9.40 7.42 14.08
C LEU A 144 8.04 7.31 14.79
N LEU A 145 7.48 6.11 14.88
CA LEU A 145 6.26 5.84 15.63
C LEU A 145 6.44 6.11 17.12
N GLU A 146 7.56 5.66 17.70
CA GLU A 146 7.88 5.87 19.11
C GLU A 146 8.09 7.35 19.43
N GLU A 147 8.76 8.10 18.53
CA GLU A 147 9.05 9.53 18.72
C GLU A 147 7.81 10.41 18.48
N HIS A 148 7.15 10.26 17.34
CA HIS A 148 6.10 11.19 16.90
C HIS A 148 4.68 10.65 17.14
N GLY A 149 4.52 9.35 17.32
CA GLY A 149 3.22 8.68 17.39
C GLY A 149 2.54 8.61 16.03
N GLN A 150 1.35 8.00 16.03
CA GLN A 150 0.46 7.96 14.88
C GLN A 150 -0.89 8.60 15.20
N GLY A 151 -1.50 9.28 14.23
CA GLY A 151 -2.80 9.93 14.41
C GLY A 151 -3.10 11.08 13.45
N GLY A 152 -4.37 11.46 13.46
CA GLY A 152 -4.98 12.49 12.63
C GLY A 152 -6.08 11.90 11.74
N PRO A 153 -6.92 12.76 11.12
CA PRO A 153 -7.90 12.30 10.15
C PRO A 153 -7.23 11.51 9.02
N CYS A 154 -7.73 10.31 8.73
CA CYS A 154 -7.18 9.42 7.72
C CYS A 154 -7.94 9.49 6.38
N SER A 155 -8.87 10.44 6.23
CA SER A 155 -9.65 10.68 5.02
C SER A 155 -10.00 12.16 4.87
N ASP A 156 -9.97 12.66 3.63
CA ASP A 156 -10.40 14.02 3.28
C ASP A 156 -11.92 14.18 3.13
N THR A 157 -12.67 13.07 3.18
CA THR A 157 -14.15 13.05 3.14
C THR A 157 -14.79 12.57 4.44
N LYS A 158 -14.02 11.91 5.31
CA LYS A 158 -14.45 11.40 6.62
C LYS A 158 -13.49 11.91 7.71
N PRO A 159 -13.67 13.13 8.22
CA PRO A 159 -12.69 13.76 9.13
C PRO A 159 -12.57 13.08 10.50
N ASP A 160 -13.61 12.34 10.94
CA ASP A 160 -13.60 11.59 12.20
C ASP A 160 -13.03 10.15 12.02
N PHE A 161 -12.48 9.84 10.84
CA PHE A 161 -11.94 8.51 10.54
C PHE A 161 -10.45 8.45 10.92
N SER A 162 -10.11 7.73 11.98
CA SER A 162 -8.73 7.45 12.40
C SER A 162 -8.53 5.97 12.72
N TYR A 163 -7.28 5.51 12.66
CA TYR A 163 -6.89 4.13 12.91
C TYR A 163 -5.39 4.03 13.24
N HIS A 164 -4.98 2.86 13.75
CA HIS A 164 -3.58 2.46 13.80
C HIS A 164 -3.21 1.65 12.56
N ASN A 165 -1.94 1.30 12.40
CA ASN A 165 -1.47 0.63 11.19
C ASN A 165 -0.78 -0.70 11.42
N SER A 166 -1.03 -1.63 10.50
CA SER A 166 -0.14 -2.76 10.22
C SER A 166 0.61 -2.49 8.93
N PHE A 167 1.77 -3.12 8.78
CA PHE A 167 2.65 -2.98 7.63
C PHE A 167 3.19 -4.34 7.21
N LEU A 168 3.25 -4.57 5.89
CA LEU A 168 4.03 -5.65 5.31
C LEU A 168 5.18 -5.02 4.53
N ILE A 169 6.39 -5.38 4.93
CA ILE A 169 7.64 -4.81 4.42
C ILE A 169 8.42 -5.97 3.82
N ALA A 170 8.89 -5.84 2.58
CA ALA A 170 9.63 -6.89 1.91
C ALA A 170 10.84 -6.33 1.18
N ASP A 171 11.91 -7.12 1.11
CA ASP A 171 13.03 -6.87 0.21
C ASP A 171 13.35 -8.12 -0.61
N ARG A 172 14.54 -8.17 -1.22
CA ARG A 172 14.98 -9.29 -2.07
C ARG A 172 15.19 -10.61 -1.31
N LYS A 173 15.24 -10.61 0.02
CA LYS A 173 15.61 -11.75 0.88
C LYS A 173 14.50 -12.16 1.83
N GLU A 174 13.86 -11.18 2.44
CA GLU A 174 13.03 -11.37 3.61
C GLU A 174 11.79 -10.47 3.57
N ALA A 175 10.84 -10.78 4.44
CA ALA A 175 9.70 -9.91 4.72
C ALA A 175 9.48 -9.79 6.22
N TRP A 176 8.84 -8.70 6.61
CA TRP A 176 8.48 -8.38 7.98
C TRP A 176 7.01 -7.96 8.03
N VAL A 177 6.27 -8.58 8.94
CA VAL A 177 4.98 -8.06 9.39
C VAL A 177 5.26 -7.16 10.58
N LEU A 178 4.81 -5.92 10.56
CA LEU A 178 4.90 -4.98 11.67
C LEU A 178 3.49 -4.50 12.01
N GLU A 179 3.04 -4.75 13.23
CA GLU A 179 1.71 -4.38 13.69
C GLU A 179 1.80 -3.44 14.89
N THR A 180 0.92 -2.44 14.94
CA THR A 180 1.01 -1.35 15.92
C THR A 180 -0.28 -1.19 16.72
N ALA A 181 -0.14 -0.72 17.97
CA ALA A 181 -1.22 -0.31 18.85
C ALA A 181 -0.80 0.97 19.59
N GLY A 182 -1.30 2.13 19.16
CA GLY A 182 -0.84 3.43 19.64
C GLY A 182 0.63 3.64 19.29
N ARG A 183 1.51 3.74 20.29
CA ARG A 183 2.97 3.77 20.07
C ARG A 183 3.65 2.42 20.24
N LEU A 184 2.92 1.41 20.70
CA LEU A 184 3.44 0.07 20.88
C LEU A 184 3.40 -0.70 19.57
N TRP A 185 4.31 -1.65 19.40
CA TRP A 185 4.42 -2.45 18.19
C TRP A 185 5.03 -3.82 18.46
N ALA A 186 4.73 -4.76 17.57
CA ALA A 186 5.34 -6.08 17.47
C ALA A 186 5.67 -6.37 16.01
N ALA A 187 6.74 -7.13 15.76
CA ALA A 187 7.15 -7.50 14.42
C ALA A 187 7.51 -8.99 14.31
N GLU A 188 7.09 -9.61 13.22
CA GLU A 188 7.35 -11.00 12.84
C GLU A 188 8.27 -11.04 11.61
N HIS A 189 9.35 -11.81 11.70
CA HIS A 189 10.29 -12.03 10.60
C HIS A 189 9.86 -13.23 9.75
N VAL A 190 9.76 -13.04 8.44
CA VAL A 190 9.35 -14.05 7.45
C VAL A 190 10.49 -14.28 6.46
N THR A 191 11.05 -15.48 6.47
CA THR A 191 12.21 -15.86 5.63
C THR A 191 11.87 -16.87 4.54
N SER A 192 10.66 -17.43 4.55
CA SER A 192 10.22 -18.41 3.54
C SER A 192 8.69 -18.53 3.51
N GLY A 193 8.18 -19.09 2.43
CA GLY A 193 6.75 -19.34 2.26
C GLY A 193 5.95 -18.08 1.95
N CYS A 194 4.68 -18.06 2.34
CA CYS A 194 3.77 -16.95 2.08
C CYS A 194 3.27 -16.33 3.38
N ARG A 195 3.03 -15.02 3.34
CA ARG A 195 2.40 -14.27 4.44
C ARG A 195 1.50 -13.19 3.85
N ASN A 196 0.38 -12.91 4.51
CA ASN A 196 -0.47 -11.78 4.19
C ASN A 196 -0.92 -11.07 5.46
N ILE A 197 -1.43 -9.87 5.31
CA ILE A 197 -2.12 -9.10 6.34
C ILE A 197 -3.35 -8.43 5.74
N SER A 198 -4.33 -8.19 6.59
CA SER A 198 -5.60 -7.52 6.31
C SER A 198 -5.91 -6.57 7.48
N ASN A 199 -7.13 -6.05 7.59
CA ASN A 199 -7.53 -5.09 8.64
C ASN A 199 -7.76 -5.71 10.03
N CYS A 200 -6.93 -6.66 10.42
CA CYS A 200 -6.89 -7.27 11.73
C CYS A 200 -5.44 -7.48 12.16
N LEU A 201 -5.21 -7.59 13.47
CA LEU A 201 -3.91 -8.00 13.99
C LEU A 201 -3.77 -9.52 13.81
N THR A 202 -2.58 -9.95 13.41
CA THR A 202 -2.27 -11.33 13.00
C THR A 202 -0.99 -11.87 13.64
N ILE A 203 -0.17 -11.03 14.25
CA ILE A 203 1.00 -11.50 14.99
C ILE A 203 0.52 -12.17 16.28
N GLU A 204 0.67 -13.48 16.35
CA GLU A 204 0.32 -14.26 17.53
C GLU A 204 1.51 -14.26 18.53
N THR A 205 2.08 -15.43 18.81
CA THR A 205 3.18 -15.60 19.78
C THR A 205 4.56 -15.55 19.17
N LYS A 206 4.67 -15.69 17.83
CA LYS A 206 5.93 -15.52 17.10
C LYS A 206 6.24 -14.03 16.92
N ILE A 207 6.88 -13.46 17.94
CA ILE A 207 7.30 -12.06 17.99
C ILE A 207 8.82 -12.02 17.97
N ASP A 208 9.41 -11.59 16.86
CA ASP A 208 10.86 -11.48 16.71
C ASP A 208 11.38 -10.16 17.30
N LEU A 209 10.59 -9.08 17.21
CA LEU A 209 10.90 -7.78 17.80
C LEU A 209 9.63 -7.12 18.34
N MET A 210 9.79 -6.26 19.35
CA MET A 210 8.68 -5.54 19.96
C MET A 210 9.17 -4.30 20.69
N SER A 211 8.23 -3.39 20.99
CA SER A 211 8.48 -2.30 21.94
C SER A 211 8.95 -2.85 23.29
N LYS A 212 9.89 -2.16 23.91
CA LYS A 212 10.47 -2.55 25.21
C LYS A 212 9.42 -2.79 26.30
N ASP A 213 8.40 -1.94 26.34
CA ASP A 213 7.39 -1.94 27.41
C ASP A 213 6.11 -2.70 27.02
N LEU A 214 6.10 -3.41 25.88
CA LEU A 214 4.91 -4.07 25.35
C LEU A 214 4.29 -5.05 26.36
N LYS A 215 5.10 -5.94 26.92
CA LYS A 215 4.64 -6.97 27.87
C LYS A 215 4.14 -6.38 29.19
N GLU A 216 4.87 -5.40 29.73
CA GLU A 216 4.48 -4.70 30.96
C GLU A 216 3.17 -3.94 30.77
N HIS A 217 3.02 -3.24 29.63
CA HIS A 217 1.78 -2.57 29.28
C HIS A 217 0.61 -3.55 29.13
N ALA A 218 0.81 -4.68 28.43
CA ALA A 218 -0.23 -5.68 28.26
C ALA A 218 -0.69 -6.25 29.62
N GLN A 219 0.25 -6.53 30.52
CA GLN A 219 -0.07 -7.09 31.83
C GLN A 219 -0.77 -6.08 32.75
N SER A 220 -0.25 -4.86 32.84
CA SER A 220 -0.83 -3.80 33.68
C SER A 220 -2.25 -3.41 33.26
N ASN A 221 -2.59 -3.54 31.98
CA ASN A 221 -3.93 -3.29 31.45
C ASN A 221 -4.83 -4.53 31.43
N GLY A 222 -4.36 -5.68 31.93
CA GLY A 222 -5.12 -6.93 31.96
C GLY A 222 -5.37 -7.54 30.58
N PHE A 223 -4.57 -7.18 29.57
CA PHE A 223 -4.63 -7.74 28.22
C PHE A 223 -3.86 -9.06 28.10
N TRP A 224 -2.96 -9.33 29.04
CA TRP A 224 -2.20 -10.56 29.18
C TRP A 224 -2.00 -10.88 30.66
N ASP A 225 -2.10 -12.14 31.06
CA ASP A 225 -1.99 -12.58 32.46
C ASP A 225 -0.52 -12.70 32.94
N GLY A 226 0.44 -12.49 32.04
CA GLY A 226 1.86 -12.64 32.32
C GLY A 226 2.36 -14.09 32.25
N GLN A 227 1.51 -15.05 31.86
CA GLN A 227 1.86 -16.45 31.71
C GLN A 227 2.02 -16.83 30.24
N GLY A 228 2.98 -17.71 29.95
CA GLY A 228 3.27 -18.15 28.59
C GLY A 228 3.86 -17.05 27.69
N ASP A 229 3.70 -17.22 26.37
CA ASP A 229 4.10 -16.20 25.40
C ASP A 229 2.96 -15.23 25.14
N LEU A 230 3.30 -13.94 24.98
CA LEU A 230 2.33 -12.91 24.63
C LEU A 230 1.82 -13.16 23.20
N ASN A 231 0.51 -13.28 23.04
CA ASN A 231 -0.15 -13.24 21.72
C ASN A 231 -0.56 -11.79 21.43
N PHE A 232 0.14 -11.11 20.49
CA PHE A 232 -0.08 -9.67 20.25
C PHE A 232 -1.49 -9.39 19.70
N ALA A 233 -1.94 -10.19 18.73
CA ALA A 233 -3.26 -10.08 18.12
C ALA A 233 -4.39 -10.25 19.15
N ALA A 234 -4.30 -11.25 20.03
CA ALA A 234 -5.30 -11.46 21.09
C ALA A 234 -5.25 -10.36 22.18
N ALA A 235 -4.04 -9.91 22.53
CA ALA A 235 -3.84 -8.91 23.56
C ALA A 235 -4.35 -7.52 23.12
N TYR A 236 -4.07 -7.09 21.90
CA TYR A 236 -4.35 -5.73 21.44
C TYR A 236 -5.43 -5.61 20.37
N GLY A 237 -5.80 -6.70 19.69
CA GLY A 237 -6.78 -6.68 18.61
C GLY A 237 -8.21 -6.47 19.09
N LYS A 238 -9.06 -5.96 18.19
CA LYS A 238 -10.52 -6.00 18.33
C LYS A 238 -11.08 -6.99 17.31
N GLU A 239 -12.17 -7.66 17.66
CA GLU A 239 -12.84 -8.58 16.73
C GLU A 239 -13.35 -7.82 15.49
N ASN A 240 -13.04 -8.35 14.32
CA ASN A 240 -13.48 -7.85 13.03
C ASN A 240 -13.67 -9.03 12.06
N GLU A 241 -14.85 -9.65 12.08
CA GLU A 241 -15.16 -10.84 11.28
C GLU A 241 -14.90 -10.65 9.77
N SER A 242 -15.18 -9.45 9.25
CA SER A 242 -14.96 -9.14 7.82
C SER A 242 -13.48 -9.08 7.46
N ALA A 243 -12.64 -8.52 8.32
CA ALA A 243 -11.20 -8.52 8.09
C ALA A 243 -10.61 -9.92 8.23
N THR A 244 -11.08 -10.70 9.21
CA THR A 244 -10.64 -12.08 9.40
C THR A 244 -11.00 -12.97 8.20
N SER A 245 -12.20 -12.80 7.60
CA SER A 245 -12.58 -13.61 6.44
C SER A 245 -11.75 -13.29 5.20
N ARG A 246 -11.41 -12.02 4.96
CA ARG A 246 -10.47 -11.61 3.90
C ARG A 246 -9.06 -12.15 4.14
N PHE A 247 -8.59 -12.07 5.38
CA PHE A 247 -7.29 -12.62 5.75
C PHE A 247 -7.20 -14.12 5.43
N GLU A 248 -8.21 -14.89 5.83
CA GLU A 248 -8.26 -16.34 5.58
C GLU A 248 -8.41 -16.66 4.09
N ARG A 249 -9.24 -15.92 3.35
CA ARG A 249 -9.32 -16.05 1.89
C ARG A 249 -7.98 -15.78 1.22
N GLY A 250 -7.31 -14.71 1.63
CA GLY A 250 -6.01 -14.32 1.13
C GLY A 250 -4.97 -15.41 1.34
N LYS A 251 -4.96 -16.00 2.53
CA LYS A 251 -4.11 -17.14 2.89
C LYS A 251 -4.43 -18.39 2.08
N GLU A 252 -5.71 -18.70 1.87
CA GLU A 252 -6.18 -19.80 1.01
C GLU A 252 -5.63 -19.65 -0.42
N LEU A 253 -5.81 -18.47 -1.02
CA LEU A 253 -5.36 -18.18 -2.38
C LEU A 253 -3.83 -18.22 -2.49
N LEU A 254 -3.11 -17.62 -1.55
CA LEU A 254 -1.64 -17.70 -1.50
C LEU A 254 -1.17 -19.15 -1.52
N ASN A 255 -1.70 -19.98 -0.62
CA ASN A 255 -1.33 -21.40 -0.55
C ASN A 255 -1.68 -22.15 -1.84
N LYS A 256 -2.84 -21.86 -2.43
CA LYS A 256 -3.28 -22.46 -3.70
C LYS A 256 -2.31 -22.14 -4.84
N PHE A 257 -1.95 -20.87 -5.02
CA PHE A 257 -1.06 -20.46 -6.10
C PHE A 257 0.42 -20.80 -5.83
N ALA A 258 0.83 -20.87 -4.57
CA ALA A 258 2.19 -21.24 -4.15
C ALA A 258 2.46 -22.75 -4.24
N ALA A 259 1.41 -23.59 -4.25
CA ALA A 259 1.55 -25.04 -4.21
C ALA A 259 2.36 -25.64 -5.37
N SER A 260 2.39 -24.98 -6.53
CA SER A 260 3.19 -25.44 -7.68
C SER A 260 4.68 -25.07 -7.59
N GLY A 261 5.06 -24.16 -6.69
CA GLY A 261 6.39 -23.55 -6.68
C GLY A 261 6.62 -22.55 -7.83
N GLU A 262 5.58 -22.22 -8.59
CA GLU A 262 5.64 -21.31 -9.75
C GLU A 262 4.94 -19.98 -9.47
N PHE A 263 4.81 -19.58 -8.19
CA PHE A 263 4.13 -18.33 -7.84
C PHE A 263 4.87 -17.13 -8.46
N GLY A 264 4.18 -16.33 -9.26
CA GLY A 264 4.78 -15.18 -9.96
C GLY A 264 3.87 -13.95 -9.98
N THR A 265 4.23 -12.97 -10.81
CA THR A 265 3.49 -11.71 -10.95
C THR A 265 2.03 -11.94 -11.35
N LEU A 266 1.77 -12.83 -12.32
CA LEU A 266 0.40 -13.15 -12.75
C LEU A 266 -0.41 -13.84 -11.65
N SER A 267 0.22 -14.71 -10.84
CA SER A 267 -0.43 -15.32 -9.68
C SER A 267 -0.92 -14.25 -8.70
N MET A 268 -0.07 -13.24 -8.43
CA MET A 268 -0.43 -12.13 -7.55
C MET A 268 -1.53 -11.23 -8.15
N PHE A 269 -1.53 -11.00 -9.47
CA PHE A 269 -2.62 -10.28 -10.14
C PHE A 269 -3.96 -10.97 -9.94
N GLU A 270 -4.02 -12.30 -10.04
CA GLU A 270 -5.26 -13.06 -9.82
C GLU A 270 -5.76 -12.92 -8.37
N ILE A 271 -4.86 -12.99 -7.38
CA ILE A 271 -5.23 -12.79 -5.97
C ILE A 271 -5.82 -11.40 -5.75
N LEU A 272 -5.14 -10.36 -6.24
CA LEU A 272 -5.56 -8.97 -6.09
C LEU A 272 -6.84 -8.62 -6.88
N ARG A 273 -7.33 -9.53 -7.73
CA ARG A 273 -8.58 -9.42 -8.49
C ARG A 273 -9.73 -10.25 -7.92
N ASP A 274 -9.52 -10.98 -6.83
CA ASP A 274 -10.54 -11.84 -6.23
C ASP A 274 -11.69 -10.99 -5.65
N CYS A 275 -12.75 -10.81 -6.43
CA CYS A 275 -13.96 -10.13 -6.00
C CYS A 275 -14.84 -11.01 -5.10
N GLU A 276 -14.84 -12.33 -5.33
CA GLU A 276 -15.68 -13.29 -4.60
C GLU A 276 -15.36 -13.29 -3.11
N GLY A 277 -14.07 -13.30 -2.77
CA GLY A 277 -13.60 -13.20 -1.39
C GLY A 277 -13.40 -11.79 -0.87
N GLY A 278 -13.75 -10.77 -1.66
CA GLY A 278 -13.76 -9.38 -1.26
C GLY A 278 -12.38 -8.71 -1.15
N ILE A 279 -11.32 -9.34 -1.69
CA ILE A 279 -9.97 -8.76 -1.81
C ILE A 279 -9.98 -7.58 -2.78
N CYS A 280 -10.70 -7.72 -3.90
CA CYS A 280 -10.97 -6.64 -4.84
C CYS A 280 -12.42 -6.15 -4.70
N ARG A 281 -12.62 -4.84 -4.75
CA ARG A 281 -13.93 -4.20 -4.61
C ARG A 281 -14.20 -3.17 -5.69
N GLY A 282 -15.37 -3.28 -6.30
CA GLY A 282 -15.86 -2.36 -7.33
C GLY A 282 -16.24 -0.97 -6.80
N LEU A 283 -16.45 -0.03 -7.72
CA LEU A 283 -16.75 1.39 -7.41
C LEU A 283 -18.12 1.63 -6.76
N ASP A 284 -18.98 0.62 -6.73
CA ASP A 284 -20.26 0.63 -6.02
C ASP A 284 -20.07 0.48 -4.51
N HIS A 285 -18.96 -0.11 -4.05
CA HIS A 285 -18.62 -0.25 -2.63
C HIS A 285 -18.35 1.10 -1.94
N GLU A 286 -18.53 1.18 -0.62
CA GLU A 286 -18.22 2.40 0.17
C GLU A 286 -16.71 2.64 0.29
N PHE A 287 -15.95 1.55 0.29
CA PHE A 287 -14.50 1.50 0.27
C PHE A 287 -14.04 0.66 -0.94
N PRO A 288 -14.13 1.17 -2.18
CA PRO A 288 -13.62 0.47 -3.35
C PRO A 288 -12.11 0.28 -3.26
N THR A 289 -11.58 -0.71 -3.99
CA THR A 289 -10.14 -0.81 -4.22
C THR A 289 -9.72 0.36 -5.09
N ALA A 290 -8.99 1.32 -4.53
CA ALA A 290 -8.64 2.57 -5.18
C ALA A 290 -7.40 2.43 -6.08
N ALA A 291 -6.47 1.56 -5.71
CA ALA A 291 -5.29 1.22 -6.49
C ALA A 291 -4.71 -0.13 -6.04
N SER A 292 -3.82 -0.67 -6.88
CA SER A 292 -3.11 -1.92 -6.60
C SER A 292 -1.65 -1.85 -7.05
N GLN A 293 -0.79 -2.57 -6.31
CA GLN A 293 0.63 -2.75 -6.62
C GLN A 293 1.00 -4.24 -6.60
N VAL A 294 1.90 -4.64 -7.51
CA VAL A 294 2.68 -5.89 -7.39
C VAL A 294 4.15 -5.60 -7.64
N SER A 295 5.05 -6.17 -6.85
CA SER A 295 6.50 -6.10 -7.10
C SER A 295 7.08 -7.50 -7.22
N SER A 296 7.98 -7.71 -8.17
CA SER A 296 8.85 -8.87 -8.25
C SER A 296 10.27 -8.44 -7.94
N LEU A 297 10.83 -8.98 -6.87
CA LEU A 297 12.16 -8.65 -6.34
C LEU A 297 13.07 -9.87 -6.52
N PRO A 298 13.99 -9.88 -7.48
CA PRO A 298 14.83 -11.05 -7.75
C PRO A 298 15.77 -11.34 -6.58
N HIS A 299 16.24 -12.58 -6.41
CA HIS A 299 17.25 -12.92 -5.40
C HIS A 299 18.48 -11.98 -5.47
N PRO A 300 19.11 -11.56 -4.36
CA PRO A 300 20.23 -10.61 -4.35
C PRO A 300 21.40 -10.99 -5.26
N ASP A 301 21.68 -12.28 -5.38
CA ASP A 301 22.76 -12.80 -6.24
C ASP A 301 22.41 -12.77 -7.74
N SER A 302 21.15 -12.48 -8.07
CA SER A 302 20.70 -12.32 -9.44
C SER A 302 21.09 -10.96 -10.00
N GLN A 303 21.49 -10.96 -11.27
CA GLN A 303 21.69 -9.75 -12.07
C GLN A 303 20.37 -9.11 -12.52
N HIS A 304 19.24 -9.77 -12.27
CA HIS A 304 17.94 -9.27 -12.69
C HIS A 304 17.56 -8.02 -11.90
N SER A 305 16.83 -7.12 -12.55
CA SER A 305 16.25 -5.94 -11.88
C SER A 305 14.85 -6.21 -11.33
N SER A 306 14.50 -5.51 -10.25
CA SER A 306 13.13 -5.52 -9.74
C SER A 306 12.16 -4.88 -10.73
N CYS A 307 10.94 -5.39 -10.78
CA CYS A 307 9.85 -4.81 -11.58
C CYS A 307 8.63 -4.56 -10.70
N HIS A 308 8.13 -3.34 -10.74
CA HIS A 308 7.01 -2.87 -9.93
C HIS A 308 5.83 -2.53 -10.82
N TRP A 309 4.65 -2.99 -10.49
CA TRP A 309 3.46 -2.94 -11.32
C TRP A 309 2.39 -2.17 -10.58
N PHE A 310 1.79 -1.15 -11.21
CA PHE A 310 0.74 -0.35 -10.59
C PHE A 310 -0.48 -0.21 -11.49
N THR A 311 -1.69 -0.22 -10.92
CA THR A 311 -2.90 0.04 -11.70
C THR A 311 -3.07 1.52 -12.01
N GLY A 312 -2.97 2.40 -11.01
CA GLY A 312 -3.26 3.83 -11.17
C GLY A 312 -4.73 4.17 -11.46
N THR A 313 -5.61 3.17 -11.33
CA THR A 313 -7.06 3.25 -11.47
C THR A 313 -7.71 2.28 -10.47
N PRO A 314 -8.95 2.58 -10.04
CA PRO A 314 -9.67 1.78 -9.06
C PRO A 314 -10.29 0.51 -9.66
N ASP A 315 -10.68 -0.42 -8.79
CA ASP A 315 -11.18 -1.76 -9.11
C ASP A 315 -10.14 -2.56 -9.93
N THR A 316 -9.29 -3.31 -9.22
CA THR A 316 -8.21 -4.11 -9.81
C THR A 316 -8.73 -5.14 -10.82
N ALA A 317 -9.96 -5.64 -10.65
CA ALA A 317 -10.60 -6.57 -11.58
C ALA A 317 -10.92 -5.92 -12.94
N HIS A 318 -11.09 -4.60 -12.97
CA HIS A 318 -11.34 -3.81 -14.18
C HIS A 318 -10.25 -2.76 -14.49
N SER A 319 -9.06 -2.91 -13.87
CA SER A 319 -7.88 -2.05 -14.07
C SER A 319 -6.70 -2.85 -14.58
N VAL A 320 -5.75 -2.21 -15.27
CA VAL A 320 -4.53 -2.86 -15.78
C VAL A 320 -3.28 -2.41 -15.06
N PHE A 321 -2.40 -3.36 -14.75
CA PHE A 321 -1.10 -3.14 -14.18
C PHE A 321 -0.11 -2.65 -15.25
N LYS A 322 0.64 -1.59 -14.94
CA LYS A 322 1.73 -1.07 -15.77
C LYS A 322 3.07 -1.23 -15.05
N PRO A 323 4.12 -1.72 -15.73
CA PRO A 323 5.43 -1.95 -15.16
C PRO A 323 6.21 -0.64 -14.99
N PHE A 324 7.04 -0.65 -13.96
CA PHE A 324 8.01 0.38 -13.61
C PHE A 324 9.29 -0.34 -13.15
N VAL A 325 10.42 0.05 -13.73
CA VAL A 325 11.75 -0.42 -13.36
C VAL A 325 12.59 0.81 -13.06
N PHE A 326 13.26 0.84 -11.91
CA PHE A 326 14.11 1.96 -11.53
C PHE A 326 15.28 2.14 -12.53
N CYS A 327 15.48 3.36 -12.97
CA CYS A 327 16.60 3.81 -13.78
C CYS A 327 16.89 5.30 -13.52
N SER A 328 18.06 5.78 -13.93
CA SER A 328 18.53 7.14 -13.62
C SER A 328 17.68 8.27 -14.23
N THR A 329 16.77 7.97 -15.15
CA THR A 329 16.02 8.96 -15.94
C THR A 329 14.51 8.74 -15.95
N ASN A 330 13.95 7.86 -15.09
CA ASN A 330 12.53 7.51 -15.11
C ASN A 330 11.59 8.72 -15.24
N ARG A 331 10.56 8.58 -16.08
CA ARG A 331 9.49 9.56 -16.23
C ARG A 331 8.13 8.94 -15.94
N ILE A 332 7.28 9.74 -15.31
CA ILE A 332 5.87 9.41 -15.07
C ILE A 332 4.97 10.25 -15.96
N SER A 333 3.82 9.70 -16.35
CA SER A 333 2.85 10.46 -17.14
C SER A 333 2.14 11.49 -16.25
N LYS A 334 2.04 12.74 -16.72
CA LYS A 334 1.21 13.76 -16.05
C LYS A 334 -0.27 13.38 -15.91
N HIS A 335 -0.72 12.36 -16.65
CA HIS A 335 -2.12 11.91 -16.63
C HIS A 335 -2.48 11.02 -15.44
N ILE A 336 -1.49 10.60 -14.64
CA ILE A 336 -1.66 9.83 -13.40
C ILE A 336 -1.29 10.62 -12.14
N VAL A 337 -1.03 11.93 -12.32
CA VAL A 337 -0.71 12.89 -11.25
C VAL A 337 -1.89 13.84 -11.09
N SER A 338 -2.33 14.08 -9.86
CA SER A 338 -3.50 14.90 -9.57
C SER A 338 -3.19 16.39 -9.61
N PRO A 339 -4.21 17.25 -9.78
CA PRO A 339 -4.04 18.70 -9.68
C PRO A 339 -3.52 19.13 -8.30
N THR A 340 -2.60 20.09 -8.30
CA THR A 340 -2.12 20.75 -7.07
C THR A 340 -2.88 22.04 -6.82
N TYR A 341 -3.20 22.30 -5.56
CA TYR A 341 -3.87 23.53 -5.13
C TYR A 341 -2.91 24.42 -4.33
N PRO A 342 -3.06 25.76 -4.40
CA PRO A 342 -2.34 26.66 -3.51
C PRO A 342 -2.55 26.31 -2.03
N ASP A 343 -1.54 26.50 -1.18
CA ASP A 343 -1.58 26.07 0.23
C ASP A 343 -2.71 26.70 1.04
N ASN A 344 -3.08 27.93 0.71
CA ASN A 344 -4.21 28.64 1.32
C ASN A 344 -5.58 28.22 0.77
N GLU A 345 -5.62 27.36 -0.25
CA GLU A 345 -6.82 26.85 -0.88
C GLU A 345 -7.00 25.34 -0.70
N ASP A 346 -5.92 24.59 -0.46
CA ASP A 346 -5.94 23.15 -0.25
C ASP A 346 -6.59 22.79 1.11
N PRO A 347 -7.72 22.06 1.13
CA PRO A 347 -8.38 21.65 2.37
C PRO A 347 -7.54 20.74 3.27
N ALA A 348 -6.58 20.04 2.69
CA ALA A 348 -5.62 19.22 3.41
C ALA A 348 -4.54 20.07 4.08
N LYS A 349 -4.42 21.38 3.80
CA LYS A 349 -3.41 22.29 4.40
C LYS A 349 -4.02 23.42 5.23
N VAL A 350 -5.23 23.87 4.90
CA VAL A 350 -5.96 24.91 5.65
C VAL A 350 -6.53 24.33 6.94
N LYS A 351 -6.31 25.01 8.08
CA LYS A 351 -6.87 24.61 9.39
C LYS A 351 -8.13 25.43 9.76
N PRO A 352 -9.19 24.81 10.34
CA PRO A 352 -9.38 23.37 10.51
C PRO A 352 -9.47 22.66 9.14
N ARG A 353 -8.97 21.41 9.07
CA ARG A 353 -8.84 20.68 7.81
C ARG A 353 -10.18 20.21 7.27
N PHE A 354 -10.22 19.96 5.97
CA PHE A 354 -11.33 19.31 5.26
C PHE A 354 -12.70 19.99 5.42
N GLN A 355 -12.72 21.31 5.63
CA GLN A 355 -13.97 22.10 5.70
C GLN A 355 -14.64 22.30 4.34
N LYS A 356 -13.93 22.00 3.26
CA LYS A 356 -14.41 22.00 1.88
C LYS A 356 -13.70 20.88 1.12
N GLN A 357 -14.22 20.53 -0.04
CA GLN A 357 -13.62 19.54 -0.93
C GLN A 357 -13.06 20.20 -2.20
N VAL A 358 -12.11 19.52 -2.83
CA VAL A 358 -11.52 19.89 -4.12
C VAL A 358 -11.46 18.65 -5.01
N ASP A 359 -11.51 18.84 -6.32
CA ASP A 359 -11.47 17.74 -7.28
C ASP A 359 -10.03 17.28 -7.56
N ARG A 360 -9.66 16.13 -6.99
CA ARG A 360 -8.32 15.55 -7.15
C ARG A 360 -8.24 14.53 -8.29
N ALA A 361 -9.24 14.39 -9.14
CA ALA A 361 -9.23 13.39 -10.20
C ALA A 361 -8.20 13.73 -11.29
N HIS A 362 -7.15 12.90 -11.42
CA HIS A 362 -6.23 12.98 -12.55
C HIS A 362 -6.89 12.51 -13.85
N THR A 363 -6.22 12.72 -15.00
CA THR A 363 -6.85 12.48 -16.32
C THR A 363 -7.20 11.01 -16.55
N LEU A 364 -6.31 10.09 -16.16
CA LEU A 364 -6.53 8.64 -16.30
C LEU A 364 -7.74 8.19 -15.46
N TYR A 365 -7.82 8.61 -14.19
CA TYR A 365 -8.94 8.29 -13.30
C TYR A 365 -10.28 8.75 -13.89
N ASN A 366 -10.34 10.01 -14.36
CA ASN A 366 -11.53 10.56 -15.01
C ASN A 366 -11.97 9.77 -16.26
N LYS A 367 -11.02 9.26 -17.04
CA LYS A 367 -11.31 8.44 -18.22
C LYS A 367 -11.79 7.04 -17.84
N HIS A 368 -11.12 6.42 -16.89
CA HIS A 368 -11.49 5.11 -16.35
C HIS A 368 -12.91 5.16 -15.77
N GLN A 369 -13.21 6.13 -14.92
CA GLN A 369 -14.56 6.30 -14.35
C GLN A 369 -15.65 6.47 -15.42
N LYS A 370 -15.37 7.19 -16.51
CA LYS A 370 -16.33 7.33 -17.63
C LYS A 370 -16.52 6.02 -18.39
N ALA A 371 -15.48 5.21 -18.52
CA ALA A 371 -15.53 3.91 -19.17
C ALA A 371 -16.08 2.81 -18.26
N TYR A 372 -16.03 2.99 -16.95
CA TYR A 372 -16.34 1.99 -15.94
C TYR A 372 -17.71 1.31 -16.15
N PRO A 373 -18.83 2.04 -16.32
CA PRO A 373 -20.14 1.41 -16.52
C PRO A 373 -20.20 0.55 -17.79
N LEU A 374 -19.40 0.86 -18.82
CA LEU A 374 -19.33 0.06 -20.03
C LEU A 374 -18.55 -1.24 -19.78
N ILE A 375 -17.36 -1.14 -19.19
CA ILE A 375 -16.44 -2.27 -19.01
C ILE A 375 -16.86 -3.26 -17.91
N THR A 376 -17.73 -2.86 -16.98
CA THR A 376 -18.30 -3.73 -15.93
C THR A 376 -19.65 -4.32 -16.28
N SER A 377 -20.26 -3.90 -17.39
CA SER A 377 -21.54 -4.42 -17.86
C SER A 377 -21.36 -5.63 -18.79
N ASP A 378 -22.46 -6.33 -19.07
CA ASP A 378 -22.52 -7.38 -20.10
C ASP A 378 -22.41 -6.83 -21.54
N ASN A 379 -22.07 -5.56 -21.73
CA ASN A 379 -21.91 -4.95 -23.04
C ASN A 379 -20.72 -5.59 -23.79
N PRO A 380 -20.93 -6.17 -25.00
CA PRO A 380 -19.85 -6.84 -25.75
C PRO A 380 -18.64 -5.95 -26.02
N LYS A 381 -18.84 -4.64 -26.22
CA LYS A 381 -17.74 -3.69 -26.44
C LYS A 381 -16.91 -3.48 -25.17
N GLY A 382 -17.56 -3.43 -24.01
CA GLY A 382 -16.88 -3.35 -22.72
C GLY A 382 -16.04 -4.60 -22.46
N GLN A 383 -16.63 -5.77 -22.71
CA GLN A 383 -15.97 -7.08 -22.59
C GLN A 383 -14.78 -7.21 -23.57
N GLU A 384 -14.90 -6.70 -24.79
CA GLU A 384 -13.79 -6.65 -25.74
C GLU A 384 -12.64 -5.75 -25.25
N ILE A 385 -12.95 -4.55 -24.73
CA ILE A 385 -11.94 -3.62 -24.20
C ILE A 385 -11.14 -4.27 -23.08
N ILE A 386 -11.81 -4.83 -22.07
CA ILE A 386 -11.12 -5.43 -20.92
C ILE A 386 -10.35 -6.68 -21.34
N SER A 387 -10.88 -7.50 -22.25
CA SER A 387 -10.19 -8.68 -22.80
C SER A 387 -8.89 -8.30 -23.54
N VAL A 388 -8.93 -7.27 -24.39
CA VAL A 388 -7.74 -6.77 -25.08
C VAL A 388 -6.71 -6.23 -24.08
N LEU A 389 -7.16 -5.43 -23.12
CA LEU A 389 -6.31 -4.86 -22.07
C LEU A 389 -5.63 -5.97 -21.23
N ARG A 390 -6.36 -7.02 -20.83
CA ARG A 390 -5.83 -8.19 -20.09
C ARG A 390 -4.82 -8.99 -20.89
N ARG A 391 -5.07 -9.18 -22.19
CA ARG A 391 -4.11 -9.86 -23.08
C ARG A 391 -2.82 -9.06 -23.22
N LEU A 392 -2.93 -7.74 -23.39
CA LEU A 392 -1.76 -6.84 -23.46
C LEU A 392 -0.98 -6.83 -22.14
N GLU A 393 -1.67 -6.79 -21.01
CA GLU A 393 -1.07 -6.90 -19.67
C GLU A 393 -0.30 -8.22 -19.51
N THR A 394 -0.93 -9.35 -19.85
CA THR A 394 -0.28 -10.67 -19.77
C THR A 394 0.94 -10.78 -20.67
N GLN A 395 0.86 -10.22 -21.89
CA GLN A 395 2.02 -10.20 -22.79
C GLN A 395 3.12 -9.29 -22.24
N CYS A 396 2.76 -8.12 -21.70
CA CYS A 396 3.70 -7.19 -21.09
C CYS A 396 4.44 -7.83 -19.91
N VAL A 397 3.78 -8.63 -19.07
CA VAL A 397 4.46 -9.38 -17.99
C VAL A 397 5.53 -10.31 -18.56
N LYS A 398 5.21 -11.10 -19.58
CA LYS A 398 6.17 -12.03 -20.20
C LYS A 398 7.35 -11.30 -20.84
N ASP A 399 7.07 -10.19 -21.53
CA ASP A 399 8.11 -9.37 -22.17
C ASP A 399 9.01 -8.73 -21.11
N MET A 400 8.43 -8.25 -20.01
CA MET A 400 9.19 -7.65 -18.90
C MET A 400 10.00 -8.68 -18.12
N GLU A 401 9.48 -9.88 -17.86
CA GLU A 401 10.23 -10.97 -17.23
C GLU A 401 11.49 -11.29 -18.06
N SER A 402 11.35 -11.47 -19.38
CA SER A 402 12.49 -11.70 -20.27
C SER A 402 13.46 -10.51 -20.34
N PHE A 403 12.92 -9.28 -20.27
CA PHE A 403 13.72 -8.06 -20.33
C PHE A 403 14.55 -7.86 -19.06
N VAL A 404 13.96 -7.98 -17.87
CA VAL A 404 14.65 -7.73 -16.60
C VAL A 404 15.71 -8.78 -16.29
N GLU A 405 15.59 -9.99 -16.85
CA GLU A 405 16.64 -11.01 -16.78
C GLU A 405 17.97 -10.55 -17.40
N ASN A 406 17.88 -9.73 -18.44
CA ASN A 406 19.02 -9.25 -19.22
C ASN A 406 19.22 -7.74 -19.09
N PHE A 407 18.64 -7.11 -18.06
CA PHE A 407 18.72 -5.68 -17.86
C PHE A 407 20.09 -5.28 -17.34
N THR A 408 20.63 -4.23 -17.94
CA THR A 408 21.89 -3.61 -17.57
C THR A 408 21.69 -2.10 -17.58
N ALA A 409 22.50 -1.36 -16.82
CA ALA A 409 22.31 0.09 -16.66
C ALA A 409 22.35 0.87 -17.98
N ASP A 410 23.04 0.37 -19.01
CA ASP A 410 23.07 0.95 -20.36
C ASP A 410 21.73 0.83 -21.12
N LYS A 411 20.83 -0.06 -20.68
CA LYS A 411 19.45 -0.20 -21.20
C LYS A 411 18.43 0.67 -20.45
N ALA A 412 18.86 1.57 -19.57
CA ALA A 412 17.98 2.49 -18.85
C ALA A 412 16.98 3.23 -19.76
N LYS A 413 17.40 3.60 -20.98
CA LYS A 413 16.54 4.28 -21.96
C LYS A 413 15.33 3.46 -22.42
N GLU A 414 15.39 2.12 -22.33
CA GLU A 414 14.30 1.24 -22.75
C GLU A 414 13.16 1.20 -21.71
N VAL A 415 13.45 1.53 -20.45
CA VAL A 415 12.48 1.56 -19.35
C VAL A 415 12.16 2.97 -18.83
N GLU A 416 12.88 4.00 -19.29
CA GLU A 416 12.69 5.40 -18.86
C GLU A 416 11.23 5.86 -19.00
N ASP A 417 10.61 5.54 -20.15
CA ASP A 417 9.26 5.99 -20.51
C ASP A 417 8.20 4.87 -20.44
N ILE A 418 8.55 3.62 -20.09
CA ILE A 418 7.64 2.46 -20.23
C ILE A 418 6.34 2.63 -19.43
N PHE A 419 6.44 3.05 -18.16
CA PHE A 419 5.27 3.27 -17.30
C PHE A 419 4.40 4.40 -17.87
N LYS A 420 5.04 5.51 -18.25
CA LYS A 420 4.39 6.68 -18.86
C LYS A 420 3.63 6.29 -20.13
N ASP A 421 4.28 5.58 -21.04
CA ASP A 421 3.72 5.24 -22.35
C ASP A 421 2.56 4.25 -22.23
N LEU A 422 2.60 3.35 -21.26
CA LEU A 422 1.49 2.44 -20.98
C LEU A 422 0.32 3.14 -20.29
N VAL A 423 0.54 4.12 -19.40
CA VAL A 423 -0.52 5.02 -18.92
C VAL A 423 -1.20 5.75 -20.09
N GLU A 424 -0.41 6.35 -20.98
CA GLU A 424 -0.93 7.11 -22.12
C GLU A 424 -1.63 6.21 -23.16
N SER A 425 -1.20 4.96 -23.28
CA SER A 425 -1.82 3.97 -24.16
C SER A 425 -3.13 3.44 -23.60
N GLU A 426 -3.20 3.13 -22.30
CA GLU A 426 -4.44 2.70 -21.63
C GLU A 426 -5.55 3.73 -21.81
N MET A 427 -5.24 5.03 -21.64
CA MET A 427 -6.21 6.11 -21.82
C MET A 427 -6.89 6.10 -23.19
N LYS A 428 -6.24 5.56 -24.23
CA LYS A 428 -6.79 5.47 -25.59
C LYS A 428 -7.95 4.47 -25.67
N PHE A 429 -7.95 3.44 -24.84
CA PHE A 429 -9.04 2.46 -24.75
C PHE A 429 -10.31 3.03 -24.13
N TYR A 430 -10.17 4.04 -23.26
CA TYR A 430 -11.31 4.70 -22.60
C TYR A 430 -11.96 5.81 -23.43
N TYR A 431 -11.51 6.05 -24.68
CA TYR A 431 -12.22 6.95 -25.59
C TYR A 431 -13.48 6.28 -26.13
N ILE A 432 -14.53 6.34 -25.34
CA ILE A 432 -15.88 5.98 -25.76
C ILE A 432 -16.48 7.25 -26.38
N LYS A 433 -16.74 7.21 -27.70
CA LYS A 433 -17.54 8.22 -28.40
C LYS A 433 -19.02 8.05 -28.09
#